data_AF-A0A256LFM6-F1
#
_entry.id   AF-A0A256LFM6-F1
#
_cell.length_a   1.000
_cell.length_b   1.000
_cell.length_c   1.000
_cell.angle_alpha   90.00
_cell.angle_beta   90.00
_cell.angle_gamma   90.00
#
_symmetry.space_group_name_H-M   'P 1'
#
loop_
_entity.id
_entity.type
_entity.pdbx_description
1 polymer ?
#
loop_
_entity_poly.entity_id
_entity_poly.type
_entity_poly.pdbx_seq_one_letter_code
_entity_poly.pdbx_strand_id
1 'polypeptide(L)'
;MKGNVLVIKNNKVVLNESTGYSNISKKIHNNSKTAFFINSVNKVFTGTLVLKQIENNKLSLNDKLSKFYPQVPHANQITISQLLTMEGGLRGKNESAYGTPVFNNNQAGIKYDIKHNVIFDKQHYNQRMYSSINYILLSGILEKVTHRSYENLIKNTYIKKLGLSNTVFYWDIPKNRHIQVAIPYTKNTQGYLSPHFIPVDRVHGDLGAGSLVMSNDDLYRAISAILNGEIIEPASVQKAYAPSDPANYNAGFYNFPDFHSTNGSGDGYTTYCRISNDTRDALVVQSNYPVKDYYKIRQLCNDLMESLIKSDT
;
A
#
# COMPACT_ATOMS: atom_id res chain seq x y z
N MET A 1 -12.90 -17.21 4.16
CA MET A 1 -12.95 -15.84 3.58
C MET A 1 -13.27 -15.98 2.10
N LYS A 2 -13.99 -15.04 1.47
CA LYS A 2 -14.23 -15.05 0.00
C LYS A 2 -13.22 -14.12 -0.67
N GLY A 3 -12.61 -14.55 -1.77
CA GLY A 3 -11.51 -13.83 -2.42
C GLY A 3 -10.40 -14.79 -2.83
N ASN A 4 -9.17 -14.31 -2.89
CA ASN A 4 -8.01 -15.05 -3.37
C ASN A 4 -6.99 -15.27 -2.26
N VAL A 5 -6.42 -16.47 -2.22
CA VAL A 5 -5.32 -16.85 -1.34
C VAL A 5 -4.20 -17.45 -2.19
N LEU A 6 -3.00 -16.91 -2.04
CA LEU A 6 -1.77 -17.41 -2.64
C LEU A 6 -0.79 -17.75 -1.51
N VAL A 7 -0.26 -18.97 -1.54
CA VAL A 7 0.81 -19.41 -0.63
C VAL A 7 1.99 -19.88 -1.46
N ILE A 8 3.15 -19.30 -1.17
CA ILE A 8 4.45 -19.68 -1.71
C ILE A 8 5.23 -20.34 -0.58
N LYS A 9 5.82 -21.50 -0.86
CA LYS A 9 6.76 -22.17 0.04
C LYS A 9 7.98 -22.57 -0.78
N ASN A 10 9.17 -22.23 -0.31
CA ASN A 10 10.42 -22.58 -0.99
C ASN A 10 10.44 -22.18 -2.48
N ASN A 11 10.02 -20.95 -2.77
CA ASN A 11 9.87 -20.37 -4.12
C ASN A 11 8.84 -21.06 -5.02
N LYS A 12 8.00 -21.95 -4.49
CA LYS A 12 6.97 -22.69 -5.24
C LYS A 12 5.58 -22.33 -4.76
N VAL A 13 4.66 -22.16 -5.70
CA VAL A 13 3.23 -22.01 -5.39
C VAL A 13 2.74 -23.34 -4.82
N VAL A 14 2.32 -23.34 -3.55
CA VAL A 14 1.73 -24.51 -2.88
C VAL A 14 0.21 -24.38 -2.68
N LEU A 15 -0.32 -23.16 -2.77
CA LEU A 15 -1.76 -22.91 -2.80
C LEU A 15 -2.05 -21.69 -3.68
N ASN A 16 -3.05 -21.77 -4.55
CA ASN A 16 -3.56 -20.64 -5.33
C ASN A 16 -5.08 -20.80 -5.49
N GLU A 17 -5.80 -20.44 -4.44
CA GLU A 17 -7.24 -20.68 -4.32
C GLU A 17 -8.03 -19.39 -4.51
N SER A 18 -9.17 -19.51 -5.19
CA SER A 18 -10.08 -18.40 -5.46
C SER A 18 -11.50 -18.81 -5.13
N THR A 19 -12.19 -18.00 -4.32
CA THR A 19 -13.55 -18.30 -3.85
C THR A 19 -14.45 -17.08 -3.97
N GLY A 20 -15.76 -17.34 -4.13
CA GLY A 20 -16.76 -16.29 -4.30
C GLY A 20 -16.73 -15.63 -5.68
N TYR A 21 -17.43 -14.50 -5.78
CA TYR A 21 -17.59 -13.76 -7.03
C TYR A 21 -16.78 -12.47 -7.02
N SER A 22 -16.10 -12.20 -8.14
CA SER A 22 -15.59 -10.88 -8.48
C SER A 22 -16.75 -9.94 -8.87
N ASN A 23 -17.82 -10.49 -9.45
CA ASN A 23 -19.05 -9.75 -9.71
C ASN A 23 -20.28 -10.66 -9.50
N ILE A 24 -21.01 -10.44 -8.40
CA ILE A 24 -22.19 -11.21 -8.01
C ILE A 24 -23.32 -11.06 -9.04
N SER A 25 -23.62 -9.84 -9.51
CA SER A 25 -24.76 -9.62 -10.40
C SER A 25 -24.56 -10.28 -11.77
N LYS A 26 -23.31 -10.35 -12.24
CA LYS A 26 -22.92 -11.04 -13.48
C LYS A 26 -22.51 -12.49 -13.26
N LYS A 27 -22.56 -13.01 -12.03
CA LYS A 27 -22.08 -14.35 -11.64
C LYS A 27 -20.65 -14.66 -12.11
N ILE A 28 -19.77 -13.65 -12.13
CA ILE A 28 -18.37 -13.82 -12.50
C ILE A 28 -17.59 -14.23 -11.25
N HIS A 29 -16.97 -15.39 -11.29
CA HIS A 29 -16.18 -15.92 -10.18
C HIS A 29 -14.84 -15.19 -10.03
N ASN A 30 -14.37 -15.10 -8.79
CA ASN A 30 -12.96 -14.80 -8.56
C ASN A 30 -12.10 -15.91 -9.18
N ASN A 31 -10.97 -15.55 -9.76
CA ASN A 31 -9.94 -16.46 -10.25
C ASN A 31 -8.56 -15.91 -9.87
N SER A 32 -7.49 -16.68 -10.09
CA SER A 32 -6.12 -16.32 -9.69
C SER A 32 -5.60 -15.00 -10.27
N LYS A 33 -6.22 -14.50 -11.36
CA LYS A 33 -5.87 -13.22 -12.01
C LYS A 33 -6.75 -12.05 -11.56
N THR A 34 -7.80 -12.29 -10.78
CA THR A 34 -8.63 -11.21 -10.25
C THR A 34 -7.76 -10.21 -9.50
N ALA A 35 -7.88 -8.94 -9.86
CA ALA A 35 -7.25 -7.82 -9.17
C ALA A 35 -8.20 -7.23 -8.12
N PHE A 36 -7.62 -6.77 -7.01
CA PHE A 36 -8.31 -6.15 -5.88
C PHE A 36 -7.66 -4.80 -5.58
N PHE A 37 -8.44 -3.87 -5.05
CA PHE A 37 -7.90 -2.60 -4.56
C PHE A 37 -7.05 -2.83 -3.31
N ILE A 38 -5.74 -2.58 -3.41
CA ILE A 38 -4.77 -2.96 -2.38
C ILE A 38 -4.74 -2.01 -1.18
N ASN A 39 -5.48 -0.88 -1.27
CA ASN A 39 -5.52 0.16 -0.25
C ASN A 39 -4.10 0.52 0.24
N SER A 40 -3.90 0.56 1.55
CA SER A 40 -2.67 0.93 2.24
C SER A 40 -1.41 0.13 1.90
N VAL A 41 -1.52 -1.03 1.24
CA VAL A 41 -0.34 -1.74 0.74
C VAL A 41 0.41 -0.90 -0.30
N ASN A 42 -0.26 0.05 -0.97
CA ASN A 42 0.36 0.99 -1.89
C ASN A 42 1.55 1.75 -1.27
N LYS A 43 1.54 1.96 0.05
CA LYS A 43 2.59 2.67 0.78
C LYS A 43 3.95 2.01 0.64
N VAL A 44 4.02 0.69 0.46
CA VAL A 44 5.28 -0.03 0.18
C VAL A 44 5.95 0.50 -1.09
N PHE A 45 5.16 0.66 -2.16
CA PHE A 45 5.65 1.13 -3.45
C PHE A 45 6.17 2.57 -3.37
N THR A 46 5.43 3.44 -2.67
CA THR A 46 5.81 4.84 -2.42
C THR A 46 7.07 4.93 -1.57
N GLY A 47 7.12 4.20 -0.45
CA GLY A 47 8.26 4.19 0.47
C GLY A 47 9.52 3.72 -0.24
N THR A 48 9.42 2.63 -1.02
CA THR A 48 10.54 2.13 -1.83
C THR A 48 11.01 3.13 -2.89
N LEU A 49 10.09 3.86 -3.55
CA LEU A 49 10.47 4.93 -4.48
C LEU A 49 11.21 6.08 -3.80
N VAL A 50 10.83 6.43 -2.56
CA VAL A 50 11.53 7.43 -1.74
C VAL A 50 12.94 6.94 -1.41
N LEU A 51 13.09 5.70 -0.94
CA LEU A 51 14.40 5.09 -0.69
C LEU A 51 15.26 5.08 -1.95
N LYS A 52 14.69 4.74 -3.11
CA LYS A 52 15.37 4.81 -4.40
C LYS A 52 15.87 6.23 -4.73
N GLN A 53 15.12 7.28 -4.38
CA GLN A 53 15.59 8.66 -4.60
C GLN A 53 16.64 9.09 -3.58
N ILE A 54 16.69 8.46 -2.40
CA ILE A 54 17.78 8.63 -1.44
C ILE A 54 19.07 8.02 -1.98
N GLU A 55 19.02 6.81 -2.54
CA GLU A 55 20.17 6.17 -3.20
C GLU A 55 20.71 7.02 -4.36
N ASN A 56 19.81 7.63 -5.14
CA ASN A 56 20.17 8.51 -6.24
C ASN A 56 20.61 9.91 -5.80
N ASN A 57 20.83 10.15 -4.50
CA ASN A 57 21.21 11.44 -3.91
C ASN A 57 20.26 12.61 -4.25
N LYS A 58 19.00 12.31 -4.60
CA LYS A 58 17.96 13.33 -4.87
C LYS A 58 17.17 13.70 -3.62
N LEU A 59 17.21 12.84 -2.61
CA LEU A 59 16.60 13.04 -1.29
C LEU A 59 17.59 12.61 -0.20
N SER A 60 17.39 13.14 1.00
CA SER A 60 18.02 12.62 2.21
C SER A 60 16.95 12.26 3.24
N LEU A 61 17.20 11.22 4.04
CA LEU A 61 16.34 10.90 5.20
C LEU A 61 16.20 12.09 6.16
N ASN A 62 17.22 12.95 6.24
CA ASN A 62 17.26 14.12 7.10
C ASN A 62 16.71 15.39 6.45
N ASP A 63 16.35 15.35 5.17
CA ASP A 63 15.71 16.51 4.52
C ASP A 63 14.46 16.88 5.32
N LYS A 64 14.31 18.18 5.61
CA LYS A 64 13.13 18.70 6.29
C LYS A 64 11.96 18.80 5.31
N LEU A 65 10.75 18.53 5.79
CA LEU A 65 9.53 18.68 5.00
C LEU A 65 9.37 20.11 4.48
N SER A 66 9.87 21.12 5.21
CA SER A 66 9.85 22.53 4.81
C SER A 66 10.57 22.81 3.49
N LYS A 67 11.53 21.97 3.08
CA LYS A 67 12.19 22.05 1.76
C LYS A 67 11.19 21.88 0.61
N PHE A 68 10.12 21.12 0.83
CA PHE A 68 9.14 20.77 -0.20
C PHE A 68 7.78 21.42 0.03
N TYR A 69 7.35 21.52 1.28
CA TYR A 69 6.04 22.02 1.70
C TYR A 69 6.16 22.87 2.97
N PRO A 70 6.73 24.09 2.90
CA PRO A 70 6.91 24.96 4.06
C PRO A 70 5.61 25.43 4.70
N GLN A 71 4.46 25.27 4.02
CA GLN A 71 3.14 25.61 4.53
C GLN A 71 2.57 24.53 5.47
N VAL A 72 3.16 23.33 5.51
CA VAL A 72 2.75 22.29 6.45
C VAL A 72 3.12 22.73 7.88
N PRO A 73 2.20 22.60 8.85
CA PRO A 73 2.53 22.91 10.25
C PRO A 73 3.74 22.11 10.74
N HIS A 74 4.68 22.77 11.41
CA HIS A 74 5.93 22.17 11.92
C HIS A 74 6.84 21.52 10.85
N ALA A 75 6.70 21.88 9.57
CA ALA A 75 7.48 21.28 8.48
C ALA A 75 9.00 21.40 8.63
N ASN A 76 9.51 22.39 9.37
CA ASN A 76 10.93 22.56 9.64
C ASN A 76 11.48 21.56 10.68
N GLN A 77 10.61 20.90 11.44
CA GLN A 77 10.98 19.89 12.43
C GLN A 77 10.92 18.48 11.82
N ILE A 78 9.91 18.24 10.98
CA ILE A 78 9.60 16.94 10.37
C ILE A 78 10.60 16.59 9.26
N THR A 79 11.11 15.37 9.29
CA THR A 79 12.07 14.81 8.31
C THR A 79 11.40 13.83 7.34
N ILE A 80 12.06 13.53 6.22
CA ILE A 80 11.64 12.44 5.32
C ILE A 80 11.58 11.09 6.06
N SER A 81 12.54 10.82 6.95
CA SER A 81 12.54 9.61 7.78
C SER A 81 11.24 9.50 8.61
N GLN A 82 10.84 10.59 9.28
CA GLN A 82 9.63 10.63 10.09
C GLN A 82 8.33 10.49 9.26
N LEU A 83 8.34 10.87 7.98
CA LEU A 83 7.20 10.60 7.10
C LEU A 83 7.12 9.11 6.74
N LEU A 84 8.27 8.47 6.46
CA LEU A 84 8.33 7.03 6.14
C LEU A 84 7.91 6.16 7.33
N THR A 85 8.30 6.54 8.56
CA THR A 85 7.96 5.83 9.80
C THR A 85 6.62 6.26 10.40
N MET A 86 5.99 7.33 9.88
CA MET A 86 4.78 7.97 10.40
C MET A 86 4.94 8.48 11.85
N GLU A 87 6.09 9.07 12.16
CA GLU A 87 6.44 9.64 13.47
C GLU A 87 6.50 11.18 13.45
N GLY A 88 6.14 11.78 12.31
CA GLY A 88 6.16 13.23 12.12
C GLY A 88 5.03 13.98 12.84
N GLY A 89 4.11 13.30 13.53
CA GLY A 89 2.95 13.91 14.18
C GLY A 89 1.89 14.47 13.20
N LEU A 90 1.97 14.16 11.90
CA LEU A 90 0.98 14.61 10.93
C LEU A 90 -0.22 13.65 10.86
N ARG A 91 -1.43 14.22 10.85
CA ARG A 91 -2.67 13.48 10.56
C ARG A 91 -3.63 14.28 9.68
N GLY A 92 -4.56 13.59 9.02
CA GLY A 92 -5.72 14.23 8.40
C GLY A 92 -6.76 14.63 9.45
N LYS A 93 -7.48 15.73 9.22
CA LYS A 93 -8.72 16.04 9.92
C LYS A 93 -9.82 15.05 9.54
N ASN A 94 -9.85 14.65 8.27
CA ASN A 94 -10.71 13.62 7.73
C ASN A 94 -9.88 12.68 6.84
N GLU A 95 -9.49 11.53 7.39
CA GLU A 95 -8.70 10.50 6.69
C GLU A 95 -9.48 9.84 5.53
N SER A 96 -10.80 10.04 5.45
CA SER A 96 -11.65 9.49 4.39
C SER A 96 -11.84 10.46 3.21
N ALA A 97 -11.28 11.67 3.30
CA ALA A 97 -11.45 12.72 2.30
C ALA A 97 -10.16 13.54 2.13
N TYR A 98 -9.27 13.03 1.28
CA TYR A 98 -8.09 13.74 0.80
C TYR A 98 -8.31 14.26 -0.63
N GLY A 99 -7.46 15.20 -1.04
CA GLY A 99 -7.51 15.83 -2.35
C GLY A 99 -8.67 16.82 -2.52
N THR A 100 -8.78 17.37 -3.73
CA THR A 100 -9.87 18.27 -4.09
C THR A 100 -11.17 17.50 -4.32
N PRO A 101 -12.36 18.10 -4.08
CA PRO A 101 -13.65 17.44 -4.33
C PRO A 101 -13.83 16.93 -5.76
N VAL A 102 -13.25 17.64 -6.73
CA VAL A 102 -13.13 17.23 -8.14
C VAL A 102 -11.65 17.18 -8.46
N PHE A 103 -11.17 16.06 -8.98
CA PHE A 103 -9.76 15.91 -9.33
C PHE A 103 -9.35 16.92 -10.41
N ASN A 104 -8.21 17.56 -10.19
CA ASN A 104 -7.56 18.43 -11.17
C ASN A 104 -6.19 17.86 -11.54
N ASN A 105 -5.29 17.81 -10.56
CA ASN A 105 -3.99 17.16 -10.66
C ASN A 105 -3.45 16.86 -9.25
N ASN A 106 -2.41 16.02 -9.18
CA ASN A 106 -1.82 15.52 -7.95
C ASN A 106 -1.37 16.66 -7.00
N GLN A 107 -0.67 17.67 -7.53
CA GLN A 107 -0.19 18.79 -6.71
C GLN A 107 -1.31 19.70 -6.21
N ALA A 108 -2.39 19.86 -7.00
CA ALA A 108 -3.57 20.60 -6.56
C ALA A 108 -4.27 19.89 -5.39
N GLY A 109 -4.39 18.56 -5.43
CA GLY A 109 -4.90 17.75 -4.33
C GLY A 109 -4.06 17.91 -3.06
N ILE A 110 -2.75 17.72 -3.16
CA ILE A 110 -1.82 17.88 -2.03
C ILE A 110 -1.89 19.31 -1.44
N LYS A 111 -1.93 20.34 -2.29
CA LYS A 111 -2.07 21.74 -1.83
C LYS A 111 -3.40 21.95 -1.10
N TYR A 112 -4.48 21.35 -1.58
CA TYR A 112 -5.77 21.39 -0.92
C TYR A 112 -5.69 20.74 0.47
N ASP A 113 -5.08 19.56 0.57
CA ASP A 113 -4.91 18.86 1.85
C ASP A 113 -4.05 19.66 2.83
N ILE A 114 -2.92 20.22 2.40
CA ILE A 114 -2.07 21.05 3.26
C ILE A 114 -2.86 22.22 3.86
N LYS A 115 -3.74 22.84 3.07
CA LYS A 115 -4.54 23.98 3.52
C LYS A 115 -5.71 23.57 4.42
N HIS A 116 -6.38 22.47 4.10
CA HIS A 116 -7.69 22.16 4.67
C HIS A 116 -7.68 20.98 5.62
N ASN A 117 -6.83 19.97 5.38
CA ASN A 117 -6.93 18.65 5.99
C ASN A 117 -5.70 18.26 6.85
N VAL A 118 -4.50 18.77 6.57
CA VAL A 118 -3.31 18.48 7.38
C VAL A 118 -3.42 19.18 8.74
N ILE A 119 -3.19 18.43 9.80
CA ILE A 119 -2.99 18.94 11.16
C ILE A 119 -1.77 18.29 11.81
N PHE A 120 -1.17 19.03 12.74
CA PHE A 120 -0.07 18.55 13.56
C PHE A 120 -0.60 18.17 14.95
N ASP A 121 -0.33 16.93 15.32
CA ASP A 121 -0.60 16.38 16.64
C ASP A 121 0.70 16.29 17.44
N LYS A 122 0.86 17.24 18.36
CA LYS A 122 2.03 17.32 19.23
C LYS A 122 2.17 16.10 20.15
N GLN A 123 1.07 15.43 20.53
CA GLN A 123 1.12 14.29 21.45
C GLN A 123 1.81 13.08 20.82
N HIS A 124 1.70 12.96 19.49
CA HIS A 124 2.26 11.86 18.72
C HIS A 124 3.47 12.26 17.86
N TYR A 125 4.09 13.42 18.14
CA TYR A 125 5.37 13.76 17.50
C TYR A 125 6.49 12.88 18.08
N ASN A 126 7.33 12.30 17.21
CA ASN A 126 8.32 11.26 17.54
C ASN A 126 7.72 9.96 18.09
N GLN A 127 6.43 9.73 17.86
CA GLN A 127 5.76 8.48 18.16
C GLN A 127 4.98 8.04 16.94
N ARG A 128 4.93 6.74 16.66
CA ARG A 128 4.23 6.24 15.48
C ARG A 128 2.73 6.51 15.61
N MET A 129 2.18 7.30 14.69
CA MET A 129 0.75 7.48 14.49
C MET A 129 0.41 7.28 13.03
N TYR A 130 -0.37 6.24 12.75
CA TYR A 130 -0.71 5.91 11.37
C TYR A 130 -1.58 6.99 10.74
N SER A 131 -1.11 7.59 9.64
CA SER A 131 -1.91 8.51 8.82
C SER A 131 -1.47 8.48 7.37
N SER A 132 -2.45 8.39 6.46
CA SER A 132 -2.20 8.33 5.02
C SER A 132 -1.58 9.60 4.46
N ILE A 133 -1.79 10.75 5.13
CA ILE A 133 -1.26 12.04 4.67
C ILE A 133 0.27 12.06 4.55
N ASN A 134 0.97 11.28 5.37
CA ASN A 134 2.42 11.15 5.30
C ASN A 134 2.86 10.64 3.91
N TYR A 135 2.17 9.62 3.39
CA TYR A 135 2.49 8.99 2.12
C TYR A 135 1.94 9.76 0.91
N ILE A 136 0.84 10.48 1.09
CA ILE A 136 0.34 11.43 0.10
C ILE A 136 1.37 12.55 -0.12
N LEU A 137 1.91 13.13 0.95
CA LEU A 137 2.98 14.12 0.86
C LEU A 137 4.26 13.55 0.24
N LEU A 138 4.67 12.33 0.60
CA LEU A 138 5.82 11.65 -0.01
C LEU A 138 5.63 11.44 -1.52
N SER A 139 4.41 11.11 -1.97
CA SER A 139 4.11 10.98 -3.40
C SER A 139 4.35 12.29 -4.16
N GLY A 140 3.96 13.42 -3.57
CA GLY A 140 4.21 14.74 -4.14
C GLY A 140 5.68 15.16 -4.12
N ILE A 141 6.41 14.79 -3.07
CA ILE A 141 7.87 15.00 -2.98
C ILE A 141 8.57 14.23 -4.11
N LEU A 142 8.18 12.99 -4.36
CA LEU A 142 8.70 12.20 -5.48
C LEU A 142 8.50 12.92 -6.82
N GLU A 143 7.33 13.50 -7.06
CA GLU A 143 7.10 14.28 -8.29
C GLU A 143 8.03 15.50 -8.37
N LYS A 144 8.20 16.23 -7.27
CA LYS A 144 9.06 17.42 -7.20
C LYS A 144 10.52 17.11 -7.47
N VAL A 145 11.06 16.03 -6.89
CA VAL A 145 12.49 15.71 -7.02
C VAL A 145 12.85 14.91 -8.27
N THR A 146 11.87 14.27 -8.90
CA THR A 146 12.09 13.49 -10.13
C THR A 146 11.65 14.21 -11.40
N HIS A 147 10.81 15.25 -11.27
CA HIS A 147 10.12 15.91 -12.38
C HIS A 147 9.29 14.94 -13.24
N ARG A 148 8.78 13.86 -12.62
CA ARG A 148 7.92 12.85 -13.24
C ARG A 148 6.67 12.67 -12.41
N SER A 149 5.54 12.40 -13.03
CA SER A 149 4.31 12.12 -12.27
C SER A 149 4.47 10.82 -11.46
N TYR A 150 3.75 10.73 -10.35
CA TYR A 150 3.76 9.53 -9.51
C TYR A 150 3.33 8.28 -10.30
N GLU A 151 2.36 8.41 -11.19
CA GLU A 151 1.91 7.33 -12.08
C GLU A 151 3.03 6.87 -13.01
N ASN A 152 3.84 7.81 -13.54
CA ASN A 152 4.98 7.45 -14.37
C ASN A 152 6.02 6.66 -13.59
N LEU A 153 6.29 7.06 -12.34
CA LEU A 153 7.22 6.37 -11.46
C LEU A 153 6.75 4.94 -11.18
N ILE A 154 5.48 4.76 -10.80
CA ILE A 154 4.91 3.43 -10.54
C ILE A 154 4.88 2.56 -11.80
N LYS A 155 4.37 3.10 -12.91
CA LYS A 155 4.25 2.36 -14.17
C LYS A 155 5.59 1.87 -14.67
N ASN A 156 6.64 2.71 -14.62
CA ASN A 156 7.95 2.32 -15.14
C ASN A 156 8.76 1.47 -14.15
N THR A 157 8.69 1.76 -12.84
CA THR A 157 9.52 1.06 -11.84
C THR A 157 9.00 -0.31 -11.49
N TYR A 158 7.66 -0.49 -11.45
CA TYR A 158 7.04 -1.74 -11.03
C TYR A 158 6.31 -2.41 -12.19
N ILE A 159 5.29 -1.76 -12.76
CA ILE A 159 4.37 -2.43 -13.70
C ILE A 159 5.08 -2.92 -14.95
N LYS A 160 5.82 -2.05 -15.64
CA LYS A 160 6.55 -2.41 -16.85
C LYS A 160 7.79 -3.24 -16.56
N LYS A 161 8.62 -2.81 -15.59
CA LYS A 161 9.88 -3.48 -15.26
C LYS A 161 9.65 -4.94 -14.85
N LEU A 162 8.62 -5.20 -14.04
CA LEU A 162 8.32 -6.53 -13.53
C LEU A 162 7.24 -7.26 -14.36
N GLY A 163 6.70 -6.65 -15.42
CA GLY A 163 5.65 -7.26 -16.23
C GLY A 163 4.40 -7.63 -15.42
N LEU A 164 3.87 -6.69 -14.63
CA LEU A 164 2.69 -6.88 -13.78
C LEU A 164 1.41 -6.66 -14.61
N SER A 165 0.87 -7.72 -15.20
CA SER A 165 -0.21 -7.62 -16.20
C SER A 165 -1.61 -7.40 -15.61
N ASN A 166 -1.80 -7.62 -14.31
CA ASN A 166 -3.07 -7.46 -13.59
C ASN A 166 -2.97 -6.34 -12.55
N THR A 167 -2.21 -5.29 -12.89
CA THR A 167 -1.94 -4.14 -12.02
C THR A 167 -2.17 -2.83 -12.75
N VAL A 168 -3.06 -1.99 -12.21
CA VAL A 168 -3.32 -0.63 -12.74
C VAL A 168 -3.67 0.33 -11.61
N PHE A 169 -3.66 1.62 -11.90
CA PHE A 169 -4.32 2.60 -11.05
C PHE A 169 -5.85 2.43 -11.12
N TYR A 170 -6.54 2.71 -10.03
CA TYR A 170 -7.99 2.54 -9.94
C TYR A 170 -8.76 3.33 -11.02
N TRP A 171 -8.34 4.57 -11.30
CA TRP A 171 -8.94 5.39 -12.35
C TRP A 171 -8.65 4.91 -13.78
N ASP A 172 -7.65 4.04 -13.96
CA ASP A 172 -7.30 3.47 -15.26
C ASP A 172 -8.06 2.15 -15.55
N ILE A 173 -8.86 1.62 -14.59
CA ILE A 173 -9.67 0.40 -14.78
C ILE A 173 -10.52 0.45 -16.06
N PRO A 174 -11.27 1.54 -16.38
CA PRO A 174 -12.11 1.57 -17.58
C PRO A 174 -11.34 1.42 -18.90
N LYS A 175 -10.05 1.79 -18.91
CA LYS A 175 -9.15 1.70 -20.07
C LYS A 175 -8.48 0.33 -20.18
N ASN A 176 -8.55 -0.51 -19.14
CA ASN A 176 -7.84 -1.80 -19.05
C ASN A 176 -8.83 -2.96 -18.90
N ARG A 177 -9.76 -3.09 -19.86
CA ARG A 177 -10.86 -4.08 -19.82
C ARG A 177 -10.41 -5.54 -19.81
N HIS A 178 -9.15 -5.82 -20.13
CA HIS A 178 -8.56 -7.15 -20.04
C HIS A 178 -8.28 -7.59 -18.59
N ILE A 179 -8.20 -6.64 -17.65
CA ILE A 179 -7.98 -6.93 -16.23
C ILE A 179 -9.33 -7.17 -15.56
N GLN A 180 -9.51 -8.35 -14.99
CA GLN A 180 -10.67 -8.64 -14.15
C GLN A 180 -10.45 -7.99 -12.78
N VAL A 181 -11.13 -6.89 -12.50
CA VAL A 181 -11.13 -6.25 -11.18
C VAL A 181 -12.38 -6.67 -10.40
N ALA A 182 -12.20 -7.14 -9.17
CA ALA A 182 -13.32 -7.47 -8.29
C ALA A 182 -14.16 -6.23 -7.98
N ILE A 183 -15.48 -6.36 -7.92
CA ILE A 183 -16.39 -5.36 -7.37
C ILE A 183 -16.36 -5.49 -5.85
N PRO A 184 -16.20 -4.40 -5.09
CA PRO A 184 -16.24 -4.47 -3.65
C PRO A 184 -17.67 -4.61 -3.16
N TYR A 185 -17.84 -5.36 -2.06
CA TYR A 185 -19.11 -5.50 -1.38
C TYR A 185 -18.99 -5.05 0.07
N THR A 186 -20.00 -4.33 0.55
CA THR A 186 -20.19 -3.94 1.95
C THR A 186 -21.54 -4.44 2.46
N LYS A 187 -21.80 -4.32 3.76
CA LYS A 187 -23.15 -4.53 4.30
C LYS A 187 -23.91 -3.21 4.24
N ASN A 188 -25.11 -3.22 3.66
CA ASN A 188 -26.02 -2.08 3.71
C ASN A 188 -26.60 -1.89 5.13
N THR A 189 -27.46 -0.89 5.31
CA THR A 189 -28.06 -0.57 6.62
C THR A 189 -28.92 -1.70 7.20
N GLN A 190 -29.42 -2.60 6.35
CA GLN A 190 -30.16 -3.81 6.76
C GLN A 190 -29.26 -5.04 6.94
N GLY A 191 -27.94 -4.89 6.80
CA GLY A 191 -26.97 -5.99 6.98
C GLY A 191 -26.78 -6.89 5.76
N TYR A 192 -27.47 -6.64 4.64
CA TYR A 192 -27.34 -7.40 3.40
C TYR A 192 -26.10 -6.98 2.63
N LEU A 193 -25.50 -7.94 1.94
CA LEU A 193 -24.37 -7.70 1.07
C LEU A 193 -24.81 -6.88 -0.16
N SER A 194 -24.17 -5.73 -0.38
CA SER A 194 -24.44 -4.82 -1.49
C SER A 194 -23.13 -4.40 -2.16
N PRO A 195 -23.09 -4.20 -3.49
CA PRO A 195 -21.93 -3.57 -4.11
C PRO A 195 -21.69 -2.19 -3.49
N HIS A 196 -20.41 -1.84 -3.32
CA HIS A 196 -19.97 -0.56 -2.77
C HIS A 196 -19.39 0.30 -3.89
N PHE A 197 -19.77 1.57 -3.93
CA PHE A 197 -19.26 2.52 -4.90
C PHE A 197 -18.11 3.31 -4.30
N ILE A 198 -16.99 3.39 -5.04
CA ILE A 198 -15.82 4.17 -4.65
C ILE A 198 -15.66 5.32 -5.66
N PRO A 199 -15.87 6.58 -5.24
CA PRO A 199 -15.65 7.74 -6.09
C PRO A 199 -14.19 7.82 -6.55
N VAL A 200 -13.97 7.98 -7.86
CA VAL A 200 -12.62 8.07 -8.44
C VAL A 200 -11.85 9.28 -7.91
N ASP A 201 -12.51 10.43 -7.74
CA ASP A 201 -11.89 11.64 -7.18
C ASP A 201 -11.33 11.40 -5.77
N ARG A 202 -12.02 10.59 -4.96
CA ARG A 202 -11.52 10.23 -3.62
C ARG A 202 -10.26 9.36 -3.72
N VAL A 203 -10.21 8.42 -4.66
CA VAL A 203 -9.02 7.59 -4.87
C VAL A 203 -7.83 8.40 -5.41
N HIS A 204 -8.08 9.46 -6.18
CA HIS A 204 -7.03 10.42 -6.54
C HIS A 204 -6.48 11.16 -5.31
N GLY A 205 -7.32 11.46 -4.32
CA GLY A 205 -6.89 12.01 -3.03
C GLY A 205 -5.95 11.11 -2.25
N ASP A 206 -6.10 9.79 -2.39
CA ASP A 206 -5.27 8.77 -1.72
C ASP A 206 -3.97 8.44 -2.50
N LEU A 207 -3.52 9.30 -3.43
CA LEU A 207 -2.32 9.08 -4.23
C LEU A 207 -1.10 8.73 -3.35
N GLY A 208 -0.43 7.62 -3.66
CA GLY A 208 0.72 7.13 -2.89
C GLY A 208 0.37 6.45 -1.56
N ALA A 209 -0.86 6.57 -1.09
CA ALA A 209 -1.35 5.92 0.12
C ALA A 209 -2.30 4.76 -0.16
N GLY A 210 -3.01 4.75 -1.29
CA GLY A 210 -3.93 3.70 -1.73
C GLY A 210 -4.61 4.02 -3.05
N SER A 211 -3.96 3.74 -4.18
CA SER A 211 -4.50 4.06 -5.52
C SER A 211 -4.36 2.94 -6.56
N LEU A 212 -3.78 1.80 -6.19
CA LEU A 212 -3.53 0.67 -7.08
C LEU A 212 -4.51 -0.49 -6.87
N VAL A 213 -4.85 -1.15 -7.97
CA VAL A 213 -5.45 -2.49 -7.98
C VAL A 213 -4.40 -3.50 -8.44
N MET A 214 -4.33 -4.65 -7.78
CA MET A 214 -3.36 -5.72 -8.10
C MET A 214 -3.99 -7.09 -7.85
N SER A 215 -3.56 -8.10 -8.62
CA SER A 215 -3.78 -9.51 -8.28
C SER A 215 -2.81 -10.00 -7.20
N ASN A 216 -3.11 -11.13 -6.56
CA ASN A 216 -2.19 -11.74 -5.58
C ASN A 216 -0.80 -12.04 -6.18
N ASP A 217 -0.75 -12.54 -7.41
CA ASP A 217 0.51 -12.88 -8.09
C ASP A 217 1.37 -11.64 -8.35
N ASP A 218 0.78 -10.61 -8.96
CA ASP A 218 1.48 -9.34 -9.20
C ASP A 218 1.94 -8.67 -7.90
N LEU A 219 1.11 -8.74 -6.84
CA LEU A 219 1.47 -8.19 -5.54
C LEU A 219 2.65 -8.94 -4.92
N TYR A 220 2.61 -10.28 -4.93
CA TYR A 220 3.73 -11.11 -4.47
C TYR A 220 5.01 -10.79 -5.25
N ARG A 221 4.96 -10.78 -6.59
CA ARG A 221 6.11 -10.52 -7.46
C ARG A 221 6.70 -9.14 -7.19
N ALA A 222 5.86 -8.12 -7.02
CA ALA A 222 6.34 -6.78 -6.72
C ALA A 222 6.99 -6.67 -5.33
N ILE A 223 6.36 -7.24 -4.30
CA ILE A 223 6.90 -7.22 -2.93
C ILE A 223 8.20 -8.04 -2.83
N SER A 224 8.25 -9.21 -3.46
CA SER A 224 9.45 -10.05 -3.55
C SER A 224 10.59 -9.31 -4.27
N ALA A 225 10.33 -8.68 -5.41
CA ALA A 225 11.34 -7.89 -6.13
C ALA A 225 11.89 -6.71 -5.32
N ILE A 226 11.06 -6.07 -4.49
CA ILE A 226 11.51 -5.01 -3.58
C ILE A 226 12.48 -5.57 -2.54
N LEU A 227 12.10 -6.67 -1.87
CA LEU A 227 12.89 -7.27 -0.78
C LEU A 227 14.15 -7.99 -1.28
N ASN A 228 14.16 -8.49 -2.52
CA ASN A 228 15.33 -9.07 -3.16
C ASN A 228 16.30 -8.04 -3.75
N GLY A 229 16.02 -6.74 -3.57
CA GLY A 229 16.91 -5.68 -4.03
C GLY A 229 16.89 -5.43 -5.54
N GLU A 230 15.82 -5.80 -6.24
CA GLU A 230 15.69 -5.54 -7.69
C GLU A 230 15.28 -4.09 -7.98
N ILE A 231 14.76 -3.37 -6.97
CA ILE A 231 14.24 -2.01 -7.10
C ILE A 231 15.16 -0.97 -6.44
N ILE A 232 15.67 -1.30 -5.26
CA ILE A 232 16.67 -0.57 -4.48
C ILE A 232 17.78 -1.54 -4.09
N GLU A 233 18.97 -1.07 -3.77
CA GLU A 233 20.11 -1.93 -3.46
C GLU A 233 19.84 -2.83 -2.23
N PRO A 234 20.36 -4.07 -2.20
CA PRO A 234 20.19 -4.97 -1.05
C PRO A 234 20.58 -4.36 0.30
N ALA A 235 21.62 -3.51 0.33
CA ALA A 235 22.02 -2.79 1.54
C ALA A 235 20.94 -1.80 2.02
N SER A 236 20.24 -1.14 1.09
CA SER A 236 19.12 -0.26 1.42
C SER A 236 17.91 -1.03 1.91
N VAL A 237 17.63 -2.20 1.34
CA VAL A 237 16.60 -3.13 1.84
C VAL A 237 16.90 -3.52 3.29
N GLN A 238 18.10 -4.03 3.55
CA GLN A 238 18.52 -4.47 4.90
C GLN A 238 18.40 -3.34 5.92
N LYS A 239 18.80 -2.11 5.55
CA LYS A 239 18.71 -0.96 6.44
C LYS A 239 17.28 -0.48 6.67
N ALA A 240 16.48 -0.38 5.61
CA ALA A 240 15.13 0.19 5.69
C ALA A 240 14.13 -0.77 6.34
N TYR A 241 14.30 -2.07 6.09
CA TYR A 241 13.38 -3.11 6.50
C TYR A 241 13.96 -4.03 7.58
N ALA A 242 15.01 -3.59 8.28
CA ALA A 242 15.60 -4.33 9.38
C ALA A 242 14.51 -4.83 10.37
N PRO A 243 14.48 -6.14 10.69
CA PRO A 243 13.57 -6.70 11.68
C PRO A 243 13.69 -6.04 13.06
N SER A 244 12.57 -5.92 13.78
CA SER A 244 12.57 -5.49 15.19
C SER A 244 11.41 -6.07 15.99
N ASP A 245 11.51 -6.04 17.32
CA ASP A 245 10.43 -6.40 18.25
C ASP A 245 10.17 -5.26 19.26
N PRO A 246 8.93 -4.72 19.38
CA PRO A 246 7.79 -4.99 18.50
C PRO A 246 8.06 -4.51 17.08
N ALA A 247 7.25 -5.02 16.12
CA ALA A 247 7.44 -4.73 14.70
C ALA A 247 7.51 -3.22 14.41
N ASN A 248 8.64 -2.78 13.84
CA ASN A 248 8.86 -1.41 13.40
C ASN A 248 8.14 -1.17 12.07
N TYR A 249 7.52 0.00 11.94
CA TYR A 249 6.92 0.43 10.69
C TYR A 249 7.89 1.33 9.93
N ASN A 250 8.28 0.94 8.73
CA ASN A 250 9.09 1.78 7.88
C ASN A 250 8.78 1.55 6.41
N ALA A 251 8.71 2.63 5.63
CA ALA A 251 8.56 2.62 4.17
C ALA A 251 7.49 1.63 3.65
N GLY A 252 6.36 1.52 4.37
CA GLY A 252 5.18 0.75 4.00
C GLY A 252 5.08 -0.66 4.60
N PHE A 253 6.14 -1.15 5.25
CA PHE A 253 6.16 -2.46 5.90
C PHE A 253 6.12 -2.37 7.42
N TYR A 254 5.56 -3.40 8.03
CA TYR A 254 5.84 -3.81 9.40
C TYR A 254 6.87 -4.93 9.34
N ASN A 255 8.01 -4.76 10.02
CA ASN A 255 9.14 -5.69 9.94
C ASN A 255 9.23 -6.52 11.23
N PHE A 256 8.85 -7.80 11.15
CA PHE A 256 8.94 -8.76 12.24
C PHE A 256 10.28 -9.51 12.16
N PRO A 257 10.71 -10.23 13.23
CA PRO A 257 11.94 -11.01 13.23
C PRO A 257 12.14 -11.91 12.00
N ASP A 258 11.11 -12.65 11.58
CA ASP A 258 11.24 -13.68 10.53
C ASP A 258 10.56 -13.32 9.20
N PHE A 259 9.74 -12.27 9.17
CA PHE A 259 8.96 -11.90 7.99
C PHE A 259 8.61 -10.41 7.93
N HIS A 260 8.30 -9.94 6.72
CA HIS A 260 7.73 -8.62 6.47
C HIS A 260 6.23 -8.71 6.26
N SER A 261 5.53 -7.65 6.67
CA SER A 261 4.08 -7.59 6.68
C SER A 261 3.60 -6.26 6.12
N THR A 262 2.62 -6.30 5.23
CA THR A 262 1.85 -5.12 4.81
C THR A 262 0.37 -5.46 4.67
N ASN A 263 -0.48 -4.47 4.93
CA ASN A 263 -1.93 -4.69 4.99
C ASN A 263 -2.69 -3.50 4.40
N GLY A 264 -3.86 -3.79 3.84
CA GLY A 264 -4.79 -2.81 3.30
C GLY A 264 -6.22 -3.18 3.65
N SER A 265 -7.02 -2.19 4.03
CA SER A 265 -8.43 -2.37 4.31
C SER A 265 -9.18 -1.08 4.01
N GLY A 266 -10.33 -1.19 3.37
CA GLY A 266 -11.14 -0.06 2.98
C GLY A 266 -12.12 -0.44 1.88
N ASP A 267 -13.28 0.19 1.86
CA ASP A 267 -14.23 0.10 0.75
C ASP A 267 -14.65 -1.31 0.35
N GLY A 268 -14.84 -2.21 1.32
CA GLY A 268 -15.21 -3.60 1.05
C GLY A 268 -14.04 -4.48 0.57
N TYR A 269 -12.82 -3.94 0.52
CA TYR A 269 -11.61 -4.70 0.28
C TYR A 269 -10.79 -4.94 1.54
N THR A 270 -10.12 -6.07 1.58
CA THR A 270 -9.04 -6.34 2.53
C THR A 270 -7.89 -7.04 1.80
N THR A 271 -6.66 -6.71 2.17
CA THR A 271 -5.42 -7.29 1.65
C THR A 271 -4.47 -7.54 2.82
N TYR A 272 -3.94 -8.76 2.90
CA TYR A 272 -2.88 -9.15 3.82
C TYR A 272 -1.75 -9.75 2.97
N CYS A 273 -0.53 -9.25 3.13
CA CYS A 273 0.65 -9.80 2.48
C CYS A 273 1.73 -10.02 3.53
N ARG A 274 2.25 -11.25 3.57
CA ARG A 274 3.36 -11.69 4.40
C ARG A 274 4.39 -12.37 3.51
N ILE A 275 5.67 -12.16 3.83
CA ILE A 275 6.79 -12.71 3.06
C ILE A 275 7.98 -12.87 4.00
N SER A 276 8.65 -14.02 3.95
CA SER A 276 9.82 -14.30 4.78
C SER A 276 10.96 -13.34 4.44
N ASN A 277 11.91 -13.16 5.36
CA ASN A 277 13.07 -12.29 5.14
C ASN A 277 13.92 -12.71 3.92
N ASP A 278 14.00 -14.01 3.65
CA ASP A 278 14.68 -14.57 2.47
C ASP A 278 13.79 -14.62 1.21
N THR A 279 12.55 -14.14 1.32
CA THR A 279 11.51 -14.08 0.29
C THR A 279 11.02 -15.42 -0.28
N ARG A 280 11.51 -16.55 0.26
CA ARG A 280 11.20 -17.89 -0.25
C ARG A 280 9.80 -18.35 0.08
N ASP A 281 9.23 -17.81 1.15
CA ASP A 281 7.90 -18.13 1.63
C ASP A 281 7.03 -16.88 1.63
N ALA A 282 5.76 -17.02 1.26
CA ALA A 282 4.82 -15.90 1.26
C ALA A 282 3.38 -16.34 1.43
N LEU A 283 2.56 -15.46 2.02
CA LEU A 283 1.12 -15.57 2.12
C LEU A 283 0.49 -14.26 1.64
N VAL A 284 -0.28 -14.32 0.55
CA VAL A 284 -1.04 -13.18 0.03
C VAL A 284 -2.52 -13.52 0.03
N VAL A 285 -3.31 -12.66 0.66
CA VAL A 285 -4.73 -12.87 0.92
C VAL A 285 -5.49 -11.61 0.56
N GLN A 286 -6.39 -11.67 -0.42
CA GLN A 286 -7.20 -10.53 -0.84
C GLN A 286 -8.68 -10.91 -0.87
N SER A 287 -9.55 -10.00 -0.42
CA SER A 287 -11.01 -10.19 -0.39
C SER A 287 -11.71 -8.92 -0.86
N ASN A 288 -12.79 -9.10 -1.63
CA ASN A 288 -13.76 -8.07 -2.01
C ASN A 288 -15.08 -8.19 -1.22
N TYR A 289 -15.06 -8.92 -0.11
CA TYR A 289 -16.17 -9.11 0.81
C TYR A 289 -15.84 -8.55 2.19
N PRO A 290 -16.85 -8.15 2.99
CA PRO A 290 -16.64 -7.72 4.36
C PRO A 290 -15.99 -8.83 5.18
N VAL A 291 -14.88 -8.49 5.84
CA VAL A 291 -14.25 -9.36 6.84
C VAL A 291 -14.84 -9.03 8.20
N LYS A 292 -15.31 -10.06 8.92
CA LYS A 292 -16.02 -9.88 10.21
C LYS A 292 -15.13 -9.23 11.27
N ASP A 293 -13.86 -9.61 11.31
CA ASP A 293 -12.87 -9.10 12.26
C ASP A 293 -11.51 -8.98 11.54
N TYR A 294 -11.19 -7.77 11.09
CA TYR A 294 -9.96 -7.49 10.36
C TYR A 294 -8.71 -7.83 11.18
N TYR A 295 -8.69 -7.47 12.47
CA TYR A 295 -7.51 -7.64 13.31
C TYR A 295 -7.28 -9.11 13.67
N LYS A 296 -8.35 -9.88 13.90
CA LYS A 296 -8.25 -11.32 14.09
C LYS A 296 -7.72 -12.04 12.85
N ILE A 297 -8.20 -11.69 11.65
CA ILE A 297 -7.68 -12.27 10.40
C ILE A 297 -6.24 -11.82 10.14
N ARG A 298 -5.90 -10.57 10.46
CA ARG A 298 -4.51 -10.08 10.38
C ARG A 298 -3.58 -10.91 11.25
N GLN A 299 -3.98 -11.19 12.50
CA GLN A 299 -3.20 -12.03 13.41
C GLN A 299 -3.10 -13.47 12.89
N LEU A 300 -4.21 -14.06 12.44
CA LEU A 300 -4.19 -15.38 11.82
C LEU A 300 -3.22 -15.47 10.64
N CYS A 301 -3.11 -14.43 9.80
CA CYS A 301 -2.13 -14.41 8.71
C CYS A 301 -0.68 -14.38 9.22
N ASN A 302 -0.43 -13.74 10.36
CA ASN A 302 0.89 -13.78 11.00
C ASN A 302 1.20 -15.19 11.51
N ASP A 303 0.28 -15.79 12.26
CA ASP A 303 0.44 -17.14 12.83
C ASP A 303 0.66 -18.20 11.72
N LEU A 304 -0.08 -18.08 10.62
CA LEU A 304 0.09 -18.94 9.44
C LEU A 304 1.44 -18.72 8.76
N MET A 305 1.92 -17.47 8.67
CA MET A 305 3.24 -17.17 8.10
C MET A 305 4.36 -17.78 8.96
N GLU A 306 4.30 -17.61 10.28
CA GLU A 306 5.27 -18.20 11.19
C GLU A 306 5.28 -19.73 11.10
N SER A 307 4.10 -20.35 11.00
CA SER A 307 3.98 -21.80 10.81
C SER A 307 4.52 -22.25 9.46
N LEU A 308 4.28 -21.47 8.40
CA LEU A 308 4.78 -21.74 7.06
C LEU A 308 6.31 -21.75 7.04
N ILE A 309 6.96 -20.77 7.67
CA ILE A 309 8.42 -20.68 7.77
C ILE A 309 8.99 -21.88 8.53
N LYS A 310 8.41 -22.22 9.69
CA LYS A 310 8.88 -23.31 10.57
C LYS A 310 8.66 -24.72 10.00
N SER A 311 7.83 -24.90 8.98
CA SER A 311 7.55 -26.24 8.44
C SER A 311 8.75 -26.96 7.79
N ASP A 312 9.91 -26.30 7.68
CA ASP A 312 11.18 -26.90 7.22
C ASP A 312 12.15 -27.28 8.37
N THR A 313 11.79 -27.05 9.64
CA THR A 313 12.55 -27.47 10.84
C THR A 313 11.88 -28.66 11.53
#